data_AF-A0A351K979-F1
#
_entry.id   AF-A0A351K979-F1
#
_cell.length_a   1.000
_cell.length_b   1.000
_cell.length_c   1.000
_cell.angle_alpha   90.00
_cell.angle_beta   90.00
_cell.angle_gamma   90.00
#
_symmetry.space_group_name_H-M   'P 1'
#
loop_
_entity.id
_entity.type
_entity.pdbx_description
1 polymer ?
#
loop_
_entity_poly.entity_id
_entity_poly.type
_entity_poly.pdbx_seq_one_letter_code
_entity_poly.pdbx_strand_id
1 'polypeptide(L)' 'DVAGRRAVVLGAGGAARAVVHALGLAGAVEVAVANRTAERAVTAAELAGAAGRALEPSSLREAV' A
#
# COMPACT_ATOMS: atom_id res chain seq x y z
N ASP A 1 2.16 0.08 17.01
CA ASP A 1 2.12 1.39 16.34
C ASP A 1 2.78 1.26 14.97
N VAL A 2 2.27 1.96 13.95
CA VAL A 2 2.74 1.94 12.55
C VAL A 2 3.33 3.29 12.11
N ALA A 3 3.23 4.33 12.93
CA ALA A 3 3.87 5.61 12.64
C ALA A 3 5.37 5.42 12.37
N GLY A 4 5.88 6.03 11.31
CA GLY A 4 7.29 5.88 10.94
C GLY A 4 7.66 4.56 10.26
N ARG A 5 6.71 3.64 10.04
CA ARG A 5 6.97 2.30 9.46
C ARG A 5 6.61 2.22 7.98
N ARG A 6 7.24 1.27 7.30
CA ARG A 6 6.88 0.84 5.95
C ARG A 6 5.96 -0.38 6.04
N ALA A 7 4.97 -0.45 5.17
CA ALA A 7 4.04 -1.56 5.09
C ALA A 7 3.80 -1.97 3.65
N VAL A 8 3.60 -3.28 3.44
CA VAL A 8 3.17 -3.84 2.16
C VAL A 8 1.76 -4.40 2.33
N VAL A 9 0.85 -4.00 1.45
CA VAL A 9 -0.51 -4.53 1.36
C VAL A 9 -0.65 -5.36 0.09
N LEU A 10 -1.02 -6.63 0.26
CA LEU A 10 -1.31 -7.54 -0.85
C LEU A 10 -2.80 -7.48 -1.21
N GLY A 11 -3.09 -7.12 -2.45
CA GLY A 11 -4.42 -6.99 -3.01
C GLY A 11 -4.91 -5.55 -3.09
N ALA A 12 -6.02 -5.35 -3.81
CA ALA A 12 -6.63 -4.04 -4.04
C ALA A 12 -8.16 -4.07 -3.90
N GLY A 13 -8.70 -5.06 -3.19
CA GLY A 13 -10.12 -5.17 -2.87
C GLY A 13 -10.56 -4.19 -1.78
N GLY A 14 -11.84 -4.21 -1.41
CA GLY A 14 -12.39 -3.28 -0.40
C GLY A 14 -11.65 -3.30 0.94
N ALA A 15 -11.30 -4.49 1.44
CA ALA A 15 -10.53 -4.62 2.68
C ALA A 15 -9.11 -4.04 2.56
N ALA A 16 -8.41 -4.34 1.46
CA ALA A 16 -7.07 -3.79 1.22
C ALA A 16 -7.11 -2.25 1.16
N ARG A 17 -8.10 -1.68 0.45
CA ARG A 17 -8.29 -0.23 0.38
C ARG A 17 -8.53 0.42 1.73
N ALA A 18 -9.32 -0.21 2.60
CA ALA A 18 -9.53 0.27 3.96
C ALA A 18 -8.23 0.25 4.79
N VAL A 19 -7.44 -0.83 4.67
CA VAL A 19 -6.14 -0.95 5.35
C VAL A 19 -5.16 0.11 4.85
N VAL A 20 -5.04 0.29 3.52
CA VAL A 20 -4.14 1.30 2.93
C VAL A 20 -4.49 2.70 3.43
N HIS A 21 -5.78 3.04 3.44
CA HIS A 21 -6.24 4.33 3.97
C HIS A 21 -5.89 4.50 5.45
N ALA A 22 -6.17 3.49 6.28
CA ALA A 22 -5.86 3.51 7.70
C ALA A 22 -4.35 3.65 7.98
N LEU A 23 -3.50 2.99 7.20
CA LEU A 23 -2.05 3.09 7.32
C LEU A 23 -1.54 4.50 7.02
N GLY A 24 -2.09 5.14 5.98
CA GLY A 24 -1.78 6.54 5.66
C GLY A 24 -2.18 7.50 6.80
N LEU A 25 -3.39 7.36 7.33
CA LEU A 25 -3.86 8.17 8.47
C LEU A 25 -3.04 7.93 9.75
N ALA A 26 -2.53 6.71 9.95
CA ALA A 26 -1.72 6.34 11.11
C ALA A 26 -0.25 6.76 10.99
N GLY A 27 0.14 7.45 9.91
CA GLY A 27 1.50 8.00 9.76
C GLY A 27 2.56 6.99 9.32
N ALA A 28 2.16 5.92 8.62
CA ALA A 28 3.12 5.08 7.91
C ALA A 28 3.93 5.94 6.92
N VAL A 29 5.25 5.73 6.85
CA VAL A 29 6.12 6.50 5.95
C VAL A 29 6.08 5.97 4.52
N GLU A 30 5.63 4.73 4.35
CA GLU A 30 5.41 4.12 3.03
C GLU A 30 4.34 3.02 3.13
N VAL A 31 3.41 3.01 2.19
CA VAL A 31 2.40 1.97 2.01
C VAL A 31 2.47 1.47 0.57
N ALA A 32 3.18 0.37 0.39
CA ALA A 32 3.33 -0.30 -0.89
C ALA A 32 2.13 -1.22 -1.15
N VAL A 33 1.47 -1.12 -2.29
CA VAL A 33 0.35 -1.98 -2.66
C VAL A 33 0.74 -2.85 -3.84
N ALA A 34 0.71 -4.18 -3.65
CA ALA A 34 0.92 -5.13 -4.72
C ALA A 34 -0.41 -5.80 -5.09
N ASN A 35 -0.74 -5.82 -6.38
CA ASN A 35 -1.91 -6.51 -6.89
C ASN A 35 -1.64 -7.07 -8.29
N ARG A 36 -2.36 -8.13 -8.69
CA ARG A 36 -2.19 -8.76 -10.01
C ARG A 36 -2.46 -7.81 -11.18
N THR A 37 -3.35 -6.85 -10.97
CA THR A 37 -3.68 -5.77 -11.93
C THR A 37 -3.05 -4.49 -11.42
N ALA A 38 -2.13 -3.92 -12.19
CA ALA A 38 -1.33 -2.76 -11.80
C ALA A 38 -2.21 -1.52 -11.56
N GLU A 39 -3.20 -1.28 -12.42
CA GLU A 39 -4.10 -0.14 -12.30
C GLU A 39 -4.86 -0.17 -10.96
N ARG A 40 -5.26 -1.36 -10.51
CA ARG A 40 -5.92 -1.51 -9.21
C ARG A 40 -4.97 -1.28 -8.03
N ALA A 41 -3.70 -1.63 -8.15
CA ALA A 41 -2.69 -1.32 -7.14
C ALA A 41 -2.49 0.19 -7.02
N VAL A 42 -2.39 0.90 -8.14
CA VAL A 42 -2.28 2.36 -8.21
C VAL A 42 -3.46 3.02 -7.50
N THR A 43 -4.68 2.73 -7.91
CA THR A 43 -5.89 3.31 -7.28
C THR A 43 -5.98 3.00 -5.78
N ALA A 44 -5.56 1.80 -5.35
CA ALA A 44 -5.55 1.48 -3.94
C ALA A 44 -4.47 2.25 -3.17
N ALA A 45 -3.26 2.37 -3.72
CA ALA A 45 -2.13 3.08 -3.10
C ALA A 45 -2.44 4.57 -2.87
N GLU A 46 -3.15 5.23 -3.79
CA GLU A 46 -3.57 6.64 -3.66
C GLU A 46 -4.32 6.93 -2.35
N LEU A 47 -4.99 5.93 -1.77
CA LEU A 47 -5.73 6.09 -0.52
C LEU A 47 -4.84 6.34 0.71
N ALA A 48 -3.53 6.02 0.62
CA ALA A 48 -2.54 6.36 1.63
C ALA A 48 -1.96 7.78 1.45
N GLY A 49 -2.42 8.53 0.45
CA GLY A 49 -1.90 9.86 0.14
C GLY A 49 -0.44 9.82 -0.29
N ALA A 50 0.38 10.74 0.21
CA ALA A 50 1.80 10.86 -0.17
C ALA A 50 2.66 9.63 0.19
N ALA A 51 2.19 8.78 1.12
CA ALA A 51 2.89 7.55 1.50
C ALA A 51 2.60 6.38 0.54
N GLY A 52 1.62 6.50 -0.35
CA GLY A 52 1.17 5.42 -1.22
C GLY A 52 2.12 5.18 -2.39
N ARG A 53 2.46 3.90 -2.63
CA ARG A 53 3.12 3.48 -3.88
C ARG A 53 2.55 2.16 -4.41
N ALA A 54 2.35 2.07 -5.72
CA ALA A 54 2.06 0.78 -6.35
C ALA A 54 3.36 -0.03 -6.47
N LEU A 55 3.26 -1.33 -6.22
CA LEU A 55 4.38 -2.27 -6.27
C LEU A 55 4.09 -3.38 -7.27
N GLU A 56 5.04 -3.61 -8.17
CA GLU A 56 5.01 -4.79 -9.04
C GLU A 56 5.16 -6.07 -8.20
N PRO A 57 4.33 -7.12 -8.42
CA PRO A 57 4.36 -8.32 -7.60
C PRO A 57 5.72 -9.04 -7.57
N SER A 58 6.49 -8.93 -8.65
CA SER A 58 7.86 -9.48 -8.74
C SER A 58 8.84 -8.80 -7.78
N SER A 59 8.59 -7.54 -7.40
CA SER A 59 9.44 -6.72 -6.54
C SER A 59 9.09 -6.83 -5.05
N LEU A 60 8.15 -7.70 -4.66
CA LEU A 60 7.72 -7.89 -3.26
C LEU A 60 8.88 -8.20 -2.30
N ARG A 61 9.92 -8.89 -2.77
CA ARG A 61 11.07 -9.28 -1.93
C ARG A 61 11.94 -8.09 -1.49
N GLU A 62 11.86 -6.95 -2.19
CA GLU A 62 12.68 -5.76 -1.94
C GLU A 62 11.92 -4.69 -1.12
N ALA A 63 10.64 -4.94 -0.83
CA ALA A 63 9.75 -3.96 -0.21
C ALA A 63 9.69 -4.05 1.34
N VAL A 64 10.42 -4.98 1.95
CA VAL A 64 10.47 -5.25 3.40
C VAL A 64 11.92 -5.28 3.87
#